data_AF-A0A4Q6AGA5-F1
#
_entry.id   AF-A0A4Q6AGA5-F1
#
_cell.length_a   1.000
_cell.length_b   1.000
_cell.length_c   1.000
_cell.angle_alpha   90.00
_cell.angle_beta   90.00
_cell.angle_gamma   90.00
#
_symmetry.space_group_name_H-M   'P 1'
#
loop_
_entity.id
_entity.type
_entity.pdbx_description
1 polymer ?
#
loop_
_entity_poly.entity_id
_entity_poly.type
_entity_poly.pdbx_seq_one_letter_code
_entity_poly.pdbx_strand_id
1 'polypeptide(L)'
;AWAYVGVQDELFQAPEAELRYTQTDHGLVLVYSVDLSPKAPYGAWRVDVDASSGQILSVKDLRVNEKAIPIPQSFGSPVKTIARVPAFEKWQKKFKADEVPGETKNGNAAIFDPDPKTEMNNDSITDKSPASAFESAYVQRVLPDLSLSNGIYKLSGPWVKIIDFDPPTAAPTTTKDGKWSFTRGQGGFTDAMTYFHVDQSQRYIQSLGFKDDSGIQYKSIEVDADGANGDDNSYFMPSTNRLAFGHGCVDDNEDSDVILHEYGHAIHYSINSSWSGGDSGAMGEGFGDYWAASYSYSTPKGRTFQVDRVYNWDAGNCWAGRGMDATSSMYNHSTSYSAHSSISGGRQSDELWSTPLFQAHKALIALDVPREEIDTIVLEAQFGLGSMLKMRDMAQSIVDTARRLYPEGPHA
;
A
#
# COMPACT_ATOMS: atom_id res chain seq x y z
N ALA A 1 19.69 16.74 11.29
CA ALA A 1 18.44 15.94 11.23
C ALA A 1 17.38 16.45 12.22
N TRP A 2 17.39 16.07 13.51
CA TRP A 2 16.29 16.39 14.46
C TRP A 2 15.83 17.84 14.48
N ALA A 3 16.76 18.79 14.68
CA ALA A 3 16.47 20.22 14.70
C ALA A 3 16.05 20.76 13.32
N TYR A 4 16.55 20.14 12.24
CA TYR A 4 16.25 20.54 10.86
C TYR A 4 14.83 20.10 10.46
N VAL A 5 14.44 18.87 10.77
CA VAL A 5 13.05 18.41 10.62
C VAL A 5 12.11 19.22 11.51
N GLY A 6 12.61 19.77 12.61
CA GLY A 6 11.80 20.59 13.49
C GLY A 6 10.84 19.76 14.34
N VAL A 7 11.30 18.60 14.86
CA VAL A 7 10.47 17.65 15.62
C VAL A 7 9.84 18.31 16.85
N GLN A 8 8.53 18.49 16.82
CA GLN A 8 7.71 19.20 17.82
C GLN A 8 6.82 18.28 18.64
N ASP A 9 6.65 17.03 18.22
CA ASP A 9 5.78 16.07 18.88
C ASP A 9 6.36 14.64 18.81
N GLU A 10 5.69 13.68 19.43
CA GLU A 10 6.09 12.29 19.59
C GLU A 10 6.47 11.61 18.27
N LEU A 11 7.30 10.57 18.37
CA LEU A 11 7.70 9.76 17.23
C LEU A 11 6.71 8.61 17.01
N PHE A 12 6.50 8.27 15.74
CA PHE A 12 5.80 7.06 15.32
C PHE A 12 6.71 5.82 15.34
N GLN A 13 8.01 6.00 15.08
CA GLN A 13 9.02 4.95 15.03
C GLN A 13 10.30 5.34 15.77
N ALA A 14 11.16 4.36 16.03
CA ALA A 14 12.53 4.63 16.42
C ALA A 14 13.20 5.50 15.35
N PRO A 15 13.96 6.53 15.74
CA PRO A 15 14.83 7.20 14.79
C PRO A 15 15.92 6.20 14.36
N GLU A 16 16.12 6.05 13.06
CA GLU A 16 17.19 5.23 12.50
C GLU A 16 18.27 6.12 11.91
N ALA A 17 19.52 5.68 12.02
CA ALA A 17 20.65 6.38 11.45
C ALA A 17 21.64 5.37 10.90
N GLU A 18 21.91 5.47 9.60
CA GLU A 18 22.88 4.62 8.90
C GLU A 18 23.99 5.48 8.30
N LEU A 19 25.23 4.99 8.37
CA LEU A 19 26.37 5.61 7.70
C LEU A 19 26.50 5.00 6.30
N ARG A 20 26.33 5.81 5.25
CA ARG A 20 26.37 5.35 3.85
C ARG A 20 27.05 6.35 2.92
N TYR A 21 27.51 5.88 1.77
CA TYR A 21 27.95 6.77 0.68
C TYR A 21 26.74 7.18 -0.17
N THR A 22 26.62 8.47 -0.47
CA THR A 22 25.62 9.01 -1.41
C THR A 22 26.30 9.74 -2.55
N GLN A 23 25.74 9.65 -3.76
CA GLN A 23 26.25 10.34 -4.93
C GLN A 23 25.77 11.80 -4.90
N THR A 24 26.69 12.74 -5.09
CA THR A 24 26.40 14.17 -5.23
C THR A 24 27.02 14.70 -6.53
N ASP A 25 26.73 15.95 -6.87
CA ASP A 25 27.36 16.66 -7.99
C ASP A 25 28.88 16.77 -7.84
N HIS A 26 29.42 16.59 -6.63
CA HIS A 26 30.84 16.67 -6.31
C HIS A 26 31.48 15.28 -6.07
N GLY A 27 30.77 14.20 -6.37
CA GLY A 27 31.23 12.83 -6.16
C GLY A 27 30.54 12.12 -4.99
N LEU A 28 31.10 10.99 -4.58
CA LEU A 28 30.59 10.22 -3.44
C LEU A 28 30.94 10.90 -2.12
N VAL A 29 29.92 11.19 -1.32
CA VAL A 29 30.06 11.80 0.01
C VAL A 29 29.58 10.80 1.06
N LEU A 30 30.32 10.70 2.17
CA LEU A 30 29.92 9.89 3.31
C LEU A 30 28.88 10.67 4.13
N VAL A 31 27.71 10.08 4.36
CA VAL A 31 26.59 10.72 5.07
C VAL A 31 26.05 9.83 6.18
N TYR A 32 25.57 10.47 7.25
CA TYR A 32 24.56 9.87 8.12
C TYR A 32 23.20 10.09 7.47
N SER A 33 22.59 9.01 6.97
CA SER A 33 21.20 9.02 6.53
C SER A 33 20.32 8.76 7.75
N VAL A 34 19.52 9.76 8.12
CA VAL A 34 18.72 9.73 9.35
C VAL A 34 17.23 9.75 9.02
N ASP A 35 16.53 8.71 9.45
CA ASP A 35 15.09 8.56 9.25
C ASP A 35 14.34 8.98 10.53
N LEU A 36 13.38 9.89 10.38
CA LEU A 36 12.60 10.49 11.45
C LEU A 36 11.13 10.56 11.04
N SER A 37 10.23 9.95 11.82
CA SER A 37 8.77 10.06 11.60
C SER A 37 8.07 10.64 12.82
N PRO A 38 8.04 11.98 12.98
CA PRO A 38 7.36 12.65 14.08
C PRO A 38 5.89 12.94 13.77
N LYS A 39 5.09 13.15 14.81
CA LYS A 39 3.72 13.67 14.72
C LYS A 39 3.65 15.13 14.26
N ALA A 40 4.70 15.89 14.49
CA ALA A 40 4.81 17.29 14.06
C ALA A 40 6.28 17.64 13.72
N PRO A 41 6.58 18.13 12.49
CA PRO A 41 5.70 18.10 11.32
C PRO A 41 5.39 16.66 10.90
N TYR A 42 4.11 16.36 10.64
CA TYR A 42 3.68 15.02 10.26
C TYR A 42 4.36 14.58 8.95
N GLY A 43 4.91 13.36 8.96
CA GLY A 43 5.55 12.74 7.79
C GLY A 43 6.60 11.72 8.15
N ALA A 44 7.21 11.09 7.15
CA ALA A 44 8.33 10.16 7.29
C ALA A 44 9.55 10.74 6.57
N TRP A 45 10.51 11.28 7.31
CA TRP A 45 11.58 12.11 6.75
C TRP A 45 12.91 11.38 6.73
N ARG A 46 13.56 11.31 5.57
CA ARG A 46 14.98 10.96 5.46
C ARG A 46 15.81 12.21 5.28
N VAL A 47 16.82 12.40 6.13
CA VAL A 47 17.73 13.54 6.09
C VAL A 47 19.16 13.01 5.93
N ASP A 48 19.79 13.28 4.79
CA ASP A 48 21.20 12.96 4.61
C ASP A 48 22.06 14.11 5.17
N VAL A 49 22.88 13.78 6.16
CA VAL A 49 23.79 14.71 6.85
C VAL A 49 25.22 14.34 6.49
N ASP A 50 25.99 15.28 5.95
CA ASP A 50 27.42 15.09 5.70
C ASP A 50 28.14 14.65 6.99
N ALA A 51 28.81 13.49 6.93
CA ALA A 51 29.40 12.87 8.10
C ALA A 51 30.62 13.64 8.65
N SER A 52 31.21 14.52 7.85
CA SER A 52 32.40 15.32 8.20
C SER A 52 32.04 16.72 8.69
N SER A 53 31.08 17.38 8.05
CA SER A 53 30.74 18.78 8.30
C SER A 53 29.45 18.95 9.11
N GLY A 54 28.59 17.92 9.16
CA GLY A 54 27.25 18.02 9.73
C GLY A 54 26.27 18.82 8.88
N GLN A 55 26.67 19.23 7.66
CA GLN A 55 25.80 19.94 6.72
C GLN A 55 24.64 19.03 6.28
N ILE A 56 23.43 19.58 6.19
CA ILE A 56 22.29 18.88 5.60
C ILE A 56 22.45 18.92 4.07
N LEU A 57 22.52 17.76 3.44
CA LEU A 57 22.68 17.63 2.00
C LEU A 57 21.34 17.43 1.29
N SER A 58 20.43 16.67 1.88
CA SER A 58 19.12 16.40 1.30
C SER A 58 18.07 16.12 2.37
N VAL A 59 16.80 16.32 2.00
CA VAL A 59 15.65 15.83 2.74
C VAL A 59 14.66 15.23 1.76
N LYS A 60 14.06 14.10 2.14
CA LYS A 60 13.02 13.42 1.37
C LYS A 60 11.89 12.99 2.30
N ASP A 61 10.65 13.14 1.84
CA ASP A 61 9.51 12.43 2.42
C ASP A 61 9.46 11.01 1.86
N LEU A 62 9.45 10.03 2.75
CA LEU A 62 9.52 8.61 2.45
C LEU A 62 8.14 8.00 2.16
N ARG A 63 7.04 8.73 2.38
CA ARG A 63 5.69 8.30 1.99
C ARG A 63 5.60 8.08 0.47
N VAL A 64 5.02 6.95 0.05
CA VAL A 64 4.72 6.61 -1.35
C VAL A 64 3.26 6.94 -1.60
N ASN A 65 2.99 8.12 -2.17
CA ASN A 65 1.64 8.64 -2.38
C ASN A 65 1.36 8.76 -3.88
N GLU A 66 0.08 8.64 -4.25
CA GLU A 66 -0.36 8.93 -5.63
C GLU A 66 -0.04 10.38 -6.04
N LYS A 67 -0.20 11.33 -5.12
CA LYS A 67 0.10 12.74 -5.33
C LYS A 67 1.38 13.13 -4.58
N ALA A 68 2.39 13.61 -5.30
CA ALA A 68 3.63 14.07 -4.69
C ALA A 68 3.36 15.22 -3.69
N ILE A 69 3.65 15.01 -2.41
CA ILE A 69 3.50 16.02 -1.36
C ILE A 69 4.72 16.95 -1.40
N PRO A 70 4.57 18.22 -1.81
CA PRO A 70 5.71 19.13 -1.87
C PRO A 70 6.17 19.48 -0.46
N ILE A 71 7.48 19.37 -0.24
CA ILE A 71 8.10 19.83 1.00
C ILE A 71 7.94 21.36 1.07
N PRO A 72 7.32 21.93 2.12
CA PRO A 72 7.12 23.37 2.21
C PRO A 72 8.45 24.12 2.15
N GLN A 73 8.48 25.31 1.53
CA GLN A 73 9.69 26.14 1.49
C GLN A 73 10.20 26.53 2.88
N SER A 74 9.32 26.55 3.88
CA SER A 74 9.66 26.80 5.27
C SER A 74 10.31 25.59 5.97
N PHE A 75 10.30 24.40 5.37
CA PHE A 75 10.90 23.21 5.97
C PHE A 75 12.41 23.40 6.18
N GLY A 76 12.92 22.99 7.34
CA GLY A 76 14.29 23.29 7.73
C GLY A 76 14.48 24.65 8.42
N SER A 77 13.45 25.51 8.46
CA SER A 77 13.52 26.76 9.21
C SER A 77 13.61 26.49 10.72
N PRO A 78 14.38 27.29 11.47
CA PRO A 78 14.52 27.09 12.91
C PRO A 78 13.16 27.15 13.61
N VAL A 79 12.75 26.04 14.22
CA VAL A 79 11.58 25.95 15.08
C VAL A 79 11.95 25.32 16.42
N LYS A 80 11.17 25.61 17.46
CA LYS A 80 11.37 24.98 18.76
C LYS A 80 11.07 23.48 18.64
N THR A 81 12.00 22.63 19.07
CA THR A 81 11.83 21.17 19.07
C THR A 81 11.63 20.62 20.47
N ILE A 82 11.03 19.44 20.57
CA ILE A 82 11.03 18.66 21.80
C ILE A 82 12.38 17.98 22.02
N ALA A 83 12.66 17.60 23.27
CA ALA A 83 13.90 16.91 23.62
C ALA A 83 13.93 15.49 23.05
N ARG A 84 14.98 15.17 22.28
CA ARG A 84 15.16 13.90 21.57
C ARG A 84 15.12 12.67 22.48
N VAL A 85 15.88 12.68 23.58
CA VAL A 85 16.01 11.50 24.46
C VAL A 85 14.66 11.16 25.13
N PRO A 86 13.96 12.11 25.78
CA PRO A 86 12.62 11.84 26.30
C PRO A 86 11.61 11.39 25.24
N ALA A 87 11.65 11.97 24.03
CA ALA A 87 10.77 11.56 22.94
C ALA A 87 10.98 10.09 22.56
N PHE A 88 12.25 9.66 22.47
CA PHE A 88 12.59 8.28 22.15
C PHE A 88 12.24 7.31 23.29
N GLU A 89 12.52 7.67 24.54
CA GLU A 89 12.12 6.85 25.71
C GLU A 89 10.60 6.68 25.80
N LYS A 90 9.85 7.73 25.48
CA LYS A 90 8.38 7.69 25.44
C LYS A 90 7.89 6.74 24.35
N TRP A 91 8.45 6.81 23.14
CA TRP A 91 8.16 5.88 22.06
C TRP A 91 8.47 4.42 22.46
N GLN A 92 9.67 4.16 23.01
CA GLN A 92 10.07 2.81 23.44
C GLN A 92 9.12 2.20 24.47
N LYS A 93 8.64 3.01 25.43
CA LYS A 93 7.67 2.56 26.43
C LYS A 93 6.32 2.20 25.81
N LYS A 94 5.85 2.98 24.84
CA LYS A 94 4.59 2.71 24.11
C LYS A 94 4.70 1.43 23.29
N PHE A 95 5.78 1.27 22.53
CA PHE A 95 6.01 0.09 21.69
C PHE A 95 6.02 -1.22 22.50
N LYS A 96 6.74 -1.25 23.63
CA LYS A 96 6.79 -2.43 24.51
C LYS A 96 5.46 -2.79 25.19
N ALA A 97 4.53 -1.83 25.30
CA ALA A 97 3.21 -2.09 25.90
C ALA A 97 2.25 -2.80 24.93
N ASP A 98 2.49 -2.69 23.62
CA ASP A 98 1.64 -3.25 22.57
C ASP A 98 1.97 -4.73 22.23
N GLU A 99 3.05 -5.30 22.79
CA GLU A 99 3.55 -6.66 22.47
C GLU A 99 2.93 -7.81 23.30
N VAL A 100 1.95 -7.57 24.17
CA VAL A 100 1.36 -8.67 24.97
C VAL A 100 0.30 -9.41 24.14
N PRO A 101 0.50 -10.69 23.77
CA PRO A 101 -0.49 -11.43 23.00
C PRO A 101 -1.75 -11.63 23.85
N GLY A 102 -2.86 -11.02 23.42
CA GLY A 102 -4.19 -11.25 23.98
C GLY A 102 -4.80 -12.56 23.46
N GLU A 103 -5.96 -12.93 24.01
CA GLU A 103 -6.81 -13.97 23.41
C GLU A 103 -7.17 -13.55 21.97
N THR A 104 -7.12 -14.48 21.02
CA THR A 104 -7.58 -14.24 19.65
C THR A 104 -8.89 -14.95 19.38
N LYS A 105 -9.79 -14.31 18.63
CA LYS A 105 -11.12 -14.87 18.32
C LYS A 105 -11.65 -14.34 16.99
N ASN A 106 -12.38 -15.18 16.27
CA ASN A 106 -12.99 -14.76 15.02
C ASN A 106 -14.18 -13.81 15.27
N GLY A 107 -14.31 -12.81 14.42
CA GLY A 107 -15.46 -11.92 14.30
C GLY A 107 -16.07 -11.95 12.90
N ASN A 108 -16.95 -11.00 12.64
CA ASN A 108 -17.60 -10.82 11.35
C ASN A 108 -17.78 -9.35 11.00
N ALA A 109 -17.84 -9.03 9.71
CA ALA A 109 -18.12 -7.68 9.21
C ALA A 109 -19.08 -7.71 8.03
N ALA A 110 -19.86 -6.63 7.88
CA ALA A 110 -20.51 -6.27 6.63
C ALA A 110 -19.54 -5.39 5.83
N ILE A 111 -19.15 -5.81 4.62
CA ILE A 111 -18.17 -5.10 3.79
C ILE A 111 -18.62 -5.05 2.32
N PHE A 112 -17.94 -4.24 1.50
CA PHE A 112 -17.91 -4.41 0.04
C PHE A 112 -16.76 -5.31 -0.38
N ASP A 113 -17.02 -6.12 -1.40
CA ASP A 113 -16.03 -7.09 -1.88
C ASP A 113 -16.29 -7.47 -3.36
N PRO A 114 -15.55 -6.90 -4.31
CA PRO A 114 -14.44 -5.95 -4.10
C PRO A 114 -14.94 -4.53 -3.76
N ASP A 115 -15.99 -4.10 -4.43
CA ASP A 115 -16.55 -2.74 -4.36
C ASP A 115 -18.07 -2.81 -4.65
N PRO A 116 -18.85 -1.75 -4.35
CA PRO A 116 -20.30 -1.81 -4.46
C PRO A 116 -20.80 -1.83 -5.91
N LYS A 117 -20.06 -1.25 -6.88
CA LYS A 117 -20.47 -1.27 -8.30
C LYS A 117 -20.31 -2.66 -8.88
N THR A 118 -19.18 -3.31 -8.60
CA THR A 118 -18.90 -4.67 -9.08
C THR A 118 -19.86 -5.67 -8.47
N GLU A 119 -20.05 -5.67 -7.15
CA GLU A 119 -20.94 -6.63 -6.49
C GLU A 119 -22.39 -6.53 -7.01
N MET A 120 -22.88 -5.30 -7.20
CA MET A 120 -24.23 -5.06 -7.71
C MET A 120 -24.34 -5.13 -9.24
N ASN A 121 -23.20 -5.21 -9.96
CA ASN A 121 -23.13 -5.07 -11.41
C ASN A 121 -23.87 -3.81 -11.91
N ASN A 122 -23.60 -2.68 -11.27
CA ASN A 122 -24.33 -1.43 -11.45
C ASN A 122 -23.39 -0.21 -11.47
N ASP A 123 -23.17 0.37 -12.66
CA ASP A 123 -22.33 1.57 -12.82
C ASP A 123 -23.08 2.89 -12.55
N SER A 124 -24.39 2.85 -12.32
CA SER A 124 -25.18 4.08 -12.11
C SER A 124 -25.08 4.63 -10.69
N ILE A 125 -24.56 3.85 -9.73
CA ILE A 125 -24.38 4.32 -8.36
C ILE A 125 -23.19 5.27 -8.29
N THR A 126 -23.37 6.31 -7.49
CA THR A 126 -22.37 7.33 -7.16
C THR A 126 -22.27 7.48 -5.65
N ASP A 127 -21.20 8.08 -5.14
CA ASP A 127 -21.01 8.34 -3.71
C ASP A 127 -22.26 8.97 -3.04
N LYS A 128 -22.92 9.89 -3.75
CA LYS A 128 -24.11 10.64 -3.30
C LYS A 128 -25.42 9.87 -3.40
N SER A 129 -25.40 8.60 -3.80
CA SER A 129 -26.61 7.77 -3.86
C SER A 129 -27.17 7.55 -2.45
N PRO A 130 -28.49 7.39 -2.28
CA PRO A 130 -29.06 7.12 -0.96
C PRO A 130 -28.52 5.81 -0.39
N ALA A 131 -28.38 5.73 0.94
CA ALA A 131 -27.84 4.54 1.62
C ALA A 131 -28.54 3.23 1.22
N SER A 132 -29.85 3.28 0.94
CA SER A 132 -30.63 2.12 0.49
C SER A 132 -30.18 1.57 -0.88
N ALA A 133 -29.51 2.37 -1.70
CA ALA A 133 -28.96 1.92 -2.99
C ALA A 133 -27.78 0.95 -2.82
N PHE A 134 -27.18 0.87 -1.64
CA PHE A 134 -26.03 0.01 -1.34
C PHE A 134 -26.40 -1.24 -0.55
N GLU A 135 -27.67 -1.42 -0.14
CA GLU A 135 -28.09 -2.53 0.72
C GLU A 135 -27.69 -3.91 0.16
N SER A 136 -27.79 -4.09 -1.16
CA SER A 136 -27.41 -5.34 -1.84
C SER A 136 -25.90 -5.50 -2.10
N ALA A 137 -25.08 -4.47 -1.85
CA ALA A 137 -23.63 -4.54 -2.01
C ALA A 137 -22.93 -5.14 -0.78
N TYR A 138 -23.56 -5.09 0.40
CA TYR A 138 -22.93 -5.59 1.62
C TYR A 138 -22.88 -7.11 1.65
N VAL A 139 -21.68 -7.66 1.77
CA VAL A 139 -21.45 -9.09 1.98
C VAL A 139 -20.92 -9.33 3.40
N GLN A 140 -21.31 -10.47 3.99
CA GLN A 140 -20.81 -10.87 5.31
C GLN A 140 -19.49 -11.62 5.16
N ARG A 141 -18.44 -11.13 5.81
CA ARG A 141 -17.13 -11.79 5.87
C ARG A 141 -16.74 -12.14 7.30
N VAL A 142 -15.88 -13.16 7.42
CA VAL A 142 -15.25 -13.53 8.69
C VAL A 142 -13.99 -12.69 8.86
N LEU A 143 -13.79 -12.15 10.05
CA LEU A 143 -12.55 -11.50 10.45
C LEU A 143 -11.78 -12.48 11.37
N PRO A 144 -10.75 -13.16 10.86
CA PRO A 144 -10.01 -14.13 11.65
C PRO A 144 -9.10 -13.46 12.69
N ASP A 145 -8.84 -14.18 13.77
CA ASP A 145 -7.77 -13.88 14.75
C ASP A 145 -7.80 -12.47 15.37
N LEU A 146 -8.99 -11.90 15.58
CA LEU A 146 -9.13 -10.60 16.26
C LEU A 146 -8.67 -10.67 17.71
N SER A 147 -7.98 -9.63 18.17
CA SER A 147 -7.64 -9.48 19.58
C SER A 147 -8.89 -9.28 20.44
N LEU A 148 -9.03 -10.07 21.49
CA LEU A 148 -10.03 -9.97 22.54
C LEU A 148 -9.36 -9.69 23.89
N SER A 149 -9.71 -8.56 24.50
CA SER A 149 -9.19 -8.14 25.80
C SER A 149 -10.29 -7.49 26.62
N ASN A 150 -10.47 -7.94 27.87
CA ASN A 150 -11.50 -7.41 28.77
C ASN A 150 -12.92 -7.38 28.15
N GLY A 151 -13.25 -8.39 27.33
CA GLY A 151 -14.55 -8.47 26.63
C GLY A 151 -14.73 -7.49 25.47
N ILE A 152 -13.64 -6.88 24.98
CA ILE A 152 -13.63 -5.95 23.86
C ILE A 152 -12.79 -6.54 22.73
N TYR A 153 -13.41 -6.69 21.56
CA TYR A 153 -12.75 -7.07 20.31
C TYR A 153 -12.13 -5.84 19.66
N LYS A 154 -10.95 -6.02 19.06
CA LYS A 154 -10.23 -5.01 18.28
C LYS A 154 -9.85 -5.60 16.92
N LEU A 155 -9.81 -4.76 15.89
CA LEU A 155 -9.26 -5.09 14.57
C LEU A 155 -7.73 -5.11 14.63
N SER A 156 -7.22 -6.10 15.35
CA SER A 156 -5.80 -6.33 15.56
C SER A 156 -5.59 -7.84 15.57
N GLY A 157 -4.89 -8.33 14.57
CA GLY A 157 -4.57 -9.73 14.37
C GLY A 157 -3.10 -9.91 13.96
N PRO A 158 -2.70 -11.11 13.52
CA PRO A 158 -1.31 -11.41 13.19
C PRO A 158 -0.80 -10.69 11.94
N TRP A 159 -1.71 -10.30 11.03
CA TRP A 159 -1.34 -9.73 9.73
C TRP A 159 -1.72 -8.26 9.58
N VAL A 160 -2.67 -7.77 10.37
CA VAL A 160 -3.15 -6.38 10.31
C VAL A 160 -3.47 -5.86 11.70
N LYS A 161 -3.14 -4.59 11.95
CA LYS A 161 -3.53 -3.85 13.16
C LYS A 161 -4.04 -2.47 12.77
N ILE A 162 -5.33 -2.23 12.96
CA ILE A 162 -5.92 -0.91 12.76
C ILE A 162 -5.53 -0.01 13.95
N ILE A 163 -4.90 1.12 13.65
CA ILE A 163 -4.43 2.13 14.62
C ILE A 163 -4.64 3.53 14.06
N ASP A 164 -4.74 4.51 14.97
CA ASP A 164 -4.74 5.93 14.65
C ASP A 164 -3.33 6.50 14.80
N PHE A 165 -2.77 6.97 13.69
CA PHE A 165 -1.47 7.63 13.65
C PHE A 165 -1.38 8.79 12.67
N ASP A 166 -2.20 8.84 11.63
CA ASP A 166 -2.23 9.91 10.63
C ASP A 166 -3.41 10.82 10.93
N PRO A 167 -3.29 12.16 10.87
CA PRO A 167 -4.47 13.01 10.90
C PRO A 167 -5.53 12.57 9.85
N PRO A 168 -6.83 12.86 10.06
CA PRO A 168 -7.43 13.33 11.31
C PRO A 168 -7.34 12.26 12.42
N THR A 169 -7.32 12.71 13.68
CA THR A 169 -7.30 11.78 14.80
C THR A 169 -8.67 11.13 14.99
N ALA A 170 -8.78 9.84 14.68
CA ALA A 170 -9.97 9.04 14.89
C ALA A 170 -9.62 7.67 15.47
N ALA A 171 -10.12 7.38 16.68
CA ALA A 171 -9.80 6.13 17.36
C ALA A 171 -10.38 4.92 16.60
N PRO A 172 -9.61 3.83 16.39
CA PRO A 172 -10.11 2.61 15.78
C PRO A 172 -11.33 2.06 16.49
N THR A 173 -12.29 1.58 15.73
CA THR A 173 -13.52 1.02 16.28
C THR A 173 -13.27 -0.28 17.04
N THR A 174 -14.14 -0.54 18.03
CA THR A 174 -14.12 -1.76 18.84
C THR A 174 -15.54 -2.26 19.05
N THR A 175 -15.70 -3.56 19.31
CA THR A 175 -17.02 -4.18 19.53
C THR A 175 -16.98 -5.09 20.74
N LYS A 176 -18.14 -5.38 21.35
CA LYS A 176 -18.24 -6.31 22.49
C LYS A 176 -18.63 -7.73 22.07
N ASP A 177 -19.14 -7.88 20.85
CA ASP A 177 -19.71 -9.11 20.32
C ASP A 177 -18.93 -9.65 19.11
N GLY A 178 -17.86 -8.97 18.68
CA GLY A 178 -17.05 -9.36 17.54
C GLY A 178 -17.70 -9.05 16.18
N LYS A 179 -18.71 -8.18 16.14
CA LYS A 179 -19.47 -7.87 14.91
C LYS A 179 -19.29 -6.41 14.48
N TRP A 180 -18.58 -6.21 13.38
CA TRP A 180 -18.51 -4.94 12.66
C TRP A 180 -19.68 -4.83 11.67
N SER A 181 -20.89 -4.73 12.21
CA SER A 181 -22.14 -4.52 11.43
C SER A 181 -22.37 -3.04 11.14
N PHE A 182 -21.38 -2.40 10.52
CA PHE A 182 -21.42 -1.00 10.11
C PHE A 182 -21.75 -0.88 8.62
N THR A 183 -22.19 0.30 8.21
CA THR A 183 -22.45 0.66 6.81
C THR A 183 -21.55 1.82 6.40
N ARG A 184 -21.45 2.08 5.09
CA ARG A 184 -20.78 3.27 4.53
C ARG A 184 -21.03 4.54 5.34
N GLY A 185 -20.00 5.39 5.45
CA GLY A 185 -20.01 6.63 6.24
C GLY A 185 -19.92 6.44 7.75
N GLN A 186 -19.66 5.21 8.22
CA GLN A 186 -19.34 4.92 9.62
C GLN A 186 -17.91 4.39 9.68
N GLY A 187 -17.05 4.94 10.52
CA GLY A 187 -15.62 4.52 10.58
C GLY A 187 -15.41 3.02 10.85
N GLY A 188 -16.36 2.34 11.50
CA GLY A 188 -16.29 0.89 11.66
C GLY A 188 -16.47 0.10 10.36
N PHE A 189 -17.04 0.70 9.33
CA PHE A 189 -17.13 0.10 7.99
C PHE A 189 -15.78 0.16 7.29
N THR A 190 -15.15 1.33 7.23
CA THR A 190 -13.84 1.55 6.61
C THR A 190 -12.74 0.79 7.34
N ASP A 191 -12.75 0.79 8.68
CA ASP A 191 -11.86 -0.06 9.50
C ASP A 191 -11.95 -1.55 9.11
N ALA A 192 -13.19 -2.06 8.94
CA ALA A 192 -13.44 -3.47 8.65
C ALA A 192 -13.11 -3.84 7.19
N MET A 193 -13.40 -2.96 6.24
CA MET A 193 -12.96 -3.06 4.84
C MET A 193 -11.45 -3.24 4.77
N THR A 194 -10.72 -2.30 5.38
CA THR A 194 -9.26 -2.30 5.35
C THR A 194 -8.66 -3.50 6.06
N TYR A 195 -9.16 -3.86 7.25
CA TYR A 195 -8.69 -5.05 7.95
C TYR A 195 -8.89 -6.32 7.13
N PHE A 196 -10.09 -6.52 6.58
CA PHE A 196 -10.43 -7.74 5.84
C PHE A 196 -9.58 -7.92 4.59
N HIS A 197 -9.53 -6.91 3.71
CA HIS A 197 -8.87 -7.04 2.41
C HIS A 197 -7.35 -7.21 2.55
N VAL A 198 -6.72 -6.52 3.51
CA VAL A 198 -5.29 -6.71 3.77
C VAL A 198 -5.00 -8.08 4.42
N ASP A 199 -5.77 -8.50 5.43
CA ASP A 199 -5.58 -9.80 6.10
C ASP A 199 -5.80 -10.96 5.11
N GLN A 200 -6.84 -10.89 4.29
CA GLN A 200 -7.16 -11.89 3.28
C GLN A 200 -6.09 -11.97 2.19
N SER A 201 -5.62 -10.83 1.69
CA SER A 201 -4.49 -10.77 0.75
C SER A 201 -3.23 -11.40 1.34
N GLN A 202 -2.92 -11.11 2.61
CA GLN A 202 -1.74 -11.69 3.26
C GLN A 202 -1.87 -13.20 3.51
N ARG A 203 -3.07 -13.70 3.82
CA ARG A 203 -3.31 -15.15 3.91
C ARG A 203 -3.26 -15.83 2.55
N TYR A 204 -3.71 -15.16 1.49
CA TYR A 204 -3.57 -15.64 0.13
C TYR A 204 -2.10 -15.81 -0.26
N ILE A 205 -1.25 -14.80 -0.03
CA ILE A 205 0.20 -14.88 -0.27
C ILE A 205 0.83 -16.07 0.46
N GLN A 206 0.47 -16.29 1.73
CA GLN A 206 0.93 -17.46 2.49
C GLN A 206 0.45 -18.78 1.90
N SER A 207 -0.76 -18.83 1.35
CA SER A 207 -1.31 -20.02 0.70
C SER A 207 -0.54 -20.41 -0.58
N LEU A 208 0.11 -19.45 -1.22
CA LEU A 208 1.03 -19.67 -2.36
C LEU A 208 2.39 -20.26 -1.92
N GLY A 209 2.69 -20.29 -0.61
CA GLY A 209 3.92 -20.84 -0.05
C GLY A 209 4.90 -19.79 0.50
N PHE A 210 4.61 -18.49 0.35
CA PHE A 210 5.43 -17.41 0.90
C PHE A 210 5.13 -17.20 2.40
N LYS A 211 5.73 -18.03 3.24
CA LYS A 211 5.56 -18.01 4.70
C LYS A 211 6.88 -18.26 5.42
N ASP A 212 6.90 -18.00 6.73
CA ASP A 212 8.07 -18.22 7.58
C ASP A 212 9.32 -17.52 6.99
N ASP A 213 10.43 -18.25 6.81
CA ASP A 213 11.70 -17.72 6.32
C ASP A 213 11.65 -17.22 4.86
N SER A 214 10.67 -17.65 4.06
CA SER A 214 10.43 -17.17 2.69
C SER A 214 9.20 -16.28 2.58
N GLY A 215 8.75 -15.72 3.72
CA GLY A 215 7.58 -14.89 3.81
C GLY A 215 7.72 -13.55 3.10
N ILE A 216 6.67 -13.16 2.36
CA ILE A 216 6.48 -11.80 1.82
C ILE A 216 5.57 -11.06 2.78
N GLN A 217 5.99 -9.88 3.23
CA GLN A 217 5.29 -9.07 4.22
C GLN A 217 4.79 -9.89 5.43
N TYR A 218 5.59 -10.87 5.89
CA TYR A 218 5.20 -11.89 6.88
C TYR A 218 5.24 -11.37 8.32
N LYS A 219 4.50 -10.29 8.56
CA LYS A 219 4.35 -9.60 9.85
C LYS A 219 3.07 -8.75 9.81
N SER A 220 2.57 -8.36 10.98
CA SER A 220 1.45 -7.42 11.03
C SER A 220 1.84 -6.09 10.41
N ILE A 221 1.02 -5.59 9.49
CA ILE A 221 1.07 -4.21 9.01
C ILE A 221 0.15 -3.34 9.88
N GLU A 222 0.60 -2.16 10.25
CA GLU A 222 -0.21 -1.18 10.95
C GLU A 222 -0.91 -0.26 9.94
N VAL A 223 -2.20 -0.03 10.12
CA VAL A 223 -3.02 0.68 9.14
C VAL A 223 -3.88 1.73 9.82
N ASP A 224 -3.92 2.92 9.25
CA ASP A 224 -4.88 3.97 9.59
C ASP A 224 -5.95 4.03 8.51
N ALA A 225 -7.19 3.74 8.89
CA ALA A 225 -8.33 3.71 7.97
C ALA A 225 -9.06 5.06 7.88
N ASP A 226 -8.65 6.05 8.67
CA ASP A 226 -9.21 7.41 8.70
C ASP A 226 -8.05 8.44 8.75
N GLY A 227 -7.12 8.29 7.81
CA GLY A 227 -5.85 9.01 7.75
C GLY A 227 -5.77 10.02 6.61
N ALA A 228 -4.56 10.25 6.11
CA ALA A 228 -4.22 11.16 5.00
C ALA A 228 -4.77 12.59 5.12
N ASN A 229 -4.95 13.08 6.35
CA ASN A 229 -5.65 14.32 6.70
C ASN A 229 -7.06 14.42 6.08
N GLY A 230 -7.64 13.29 5.70
CA GLY A 230 -8.91 13.20 5.03
C GLY A 230 -8.92 13.58 3.56
N ASP A 231 -7.74 13.71 2.95
CA ASP A 231 -7.62 14.04 1.55
C ASP A 231 -8.06 12.87 0.65
N ASP A 232 -8.29 13.17 -0.62
CA ASP A 232 -8.51 12.19 -1.71
C ASP A 232 -7.17 11.56 -2.09
N ASN A 233 -6.64 10.71 -1.20
CA ASN A 233 -5.32 10.11 -1.31
C ASN A 233 -5.10 9.00 -0.26
N SER A 234 -4.54 7.88 -0.72
CA SER A 234 -4.00 6.81 0.10
C SER A 234 -2.48 6.70 -0.07
N TYR A 235 -1.80 6.00 0.84
CA TYR A 235 -0.38 5.75 0.70
C TYR A 235 0.19 4.63 1.58
N PHE A 236 1.28 4.05 1.10
CA PHE A 236 2.21 3.24 1.89
C PHE A 236 3.40 4.06 2.41
N MET A 237 3.80 3.78 3.65
CA MET A 237 5.02 4.28 4.28
C MET A 237 6.06 3.16 4.42
N PRO A 238 7.05 3.06 3.53
CA PRO A 238 8.14 2.09 3.62
C PRO A 238 8.91 2.12 4.94
N SER A 239 9.16 3.31 5.50
CA SER A 239 10.00 3.45 6.70
C SER A 239 9.34 2.87 7.96
N THR A 240 8.03 3.08 8.10
CA THR A 240 7.25 2.61 9.25
C THR A 240 6.52 1.30 8.96
N ASN A 241 6.51 0.87 7.69
CA ASN A 241 5.70 -0.23 7.18
C ASN A 241 4.22 -0.06 7.57
N ARG A 242 3.61 1.03 7.09
CA ARG A 242 2.22 1.39 7.41
C ARG A 242 1.43 1.83 6.19
N LEU A 243 0.12 1.65 6.26
CA LEU A 243 -0.83 2.17 5.28
C LEU A 243 -1.67 3.27 5.93
N ALA A 244 -2.03 4.29 5.15
CA ALA A 244 -3.00 5.29 5.53
C ALA A 244 -3.97 5.52 4.37
N PHE A 245 -5.25 5.64 4.70
CA PHE A 245 -6.33 5.85 3.72
C PHE A 245 -7.06 7.14 4.04
N GLY A 246 -7.23 7.98 3.02
CA GLY A 246 -8.03 9.19 3.10
C GLY A 246 -9.51 8.93 2.86
N HIS A 247 -10.26 10.02 2.83
CA HIS A 247 -11.71 9.99 2.69
C HIS A 247 -12.21 11.14 1.80
N GLY A 248 -11.59 11.24 0.63
CA GLY A 248 -11.77 12.33 -0.31
C GLY A 248 -13.10 12.28 -1.05
N CYS A 249 -13.04 12.03 -2.37
CA CYS A 249 -14.24 11.99 -3.20
C CYS A 249 -15.23 10.91 -2.78
N VAL A 250 -14.69 9.71 -2.67
CA VAL A 250 -15.24 8.50 -2.11
C VAL A 250 -14.28 8.18 -0.97
N ASP A 251 -14.76 7.54 0.10
CA ASP A 251 -13.85 7.01 1.10
C ASP A 251 -12.95 5.95 0.41
N ASP A 252 -11.65 6.22 0.28
CA ASP A 252 -10.70 5.44 -0.54
C ASP A 252 -10.78 3.94 -0.23
N ASN A 253 -10.97 3.60 1.05
CA ASN A 253 -11.08 2.24 1.56
C ASN A 253 -12.50 1.64 1.51
N GLU A 254 -13.42 2.21 0.74
CA GLU A 254 -14.64 1.55 0.30
C GLU A 254 -14.47 0.77 -1.01
N ASP A 255 -13.33 0.92 -1.68
CA ASP A 255 -12.91 0.17 -2.86
C ASP A 255 -11.72 -0.73 -2.51
N SER A 256 -11.89 -2.05 -2.63
CA SER A 256 -10.78 -2.98 -2.36
C SER A 256 -9.58 -2.76 -3.28
N ASP A 257 -9.79 -2.20 -4.47
CA ASP A 257 -8.71 -1.94 -5.41
C ASP A 257 -7.70 -0.95 -4.83
N VAL A 258 -8.15 0.10 -4.13
CA VAL A 258 -7.27 1.06 -3.46
C VAL A 258 -6.52 0.40 -2.31
N ILE A 259 -7.23 -0.34 -1.46
CA ILE A 259 -6.62 -1.06 -0.32
C ILE A 259 -5.51 -2.00 -0.77
N LEU A 260 -5.78 -2.79 -1.82
CA LEU A 260 -4.85 -3.79 -2.32
C LEU A 260 -3.72 -3.18 -3.16
N HIS A 261 -3.95 -2.04 -3.83
CA HIS A 261 -2.88 -1.30 -4.47
C HIS A 261 -1.84 -0.83 -3.46
N GLU A 262 -2.27 -0.20 -2.37
CA GLU A 262 -1.35 0.27 -1.32
C GLU A 262 -0.64 -0.88 -0.61
N TYR A 263 -1.36 -1.99 -0.37
CA TYR A 263 -0.72 -3.20 0.13
C TYR A 263 0.26 -3.81 -0.88
N GLY A 264 0.03 -3.61 -2.18
CA GLY A 264 0.97 -3.93 -3.26
C GLY A 264 2.33 -3.26 -3.08
N HIS A 265 2.37 -2.00 -2.63
CA HIS A 265 3.63 -1.36 -2.27
C HIS A 265 4.33 -2.02 -1.08
N ALA A 266 3.58 -2.45 -0.05
CA ALA A 266 4.13 -3.18 1.09
C ALA A 266 4.70 -4.55 0.70
N ILE A 267 3.99 -5.30 -0.16
CA ILE A 267 4.46 -6.55 -0.77
C ILE A 267 5.79 -6.31 -1.47
N HIS A 268 5.83 -5.33 -2.36
CA HIS A 268 7.00 -5.02 -3.16
C HIS A 268 8.20 -4.64 -2.29
N TYR A 269 8.01 -3.73 -1.34
CA TYR A 269 9.06 -3.25 -0.47
C TYR A 269 9.60 -4.35 0.45
N SER A 270 8.75 -5.31 0.86
CA SER A 270 9.18 -6.47 1.65
C SER A 270 10.12 -7.41 0.88
N ILE A 271 9.99 -7.48 -0.46
CA ILE A 271 10.86 -8.28 -1.33
C ILE A 271 12.14 -7.51 -1.67
N ASN A 272 12.01 -6.23 -2.02
CA ASN A 272 13.13 -5.37 -2.39
C ASN A 272 13.07 -4.03 -1.66
N SER A 273 13.74 -3.94 -0.51
CA SER A 273 13.84 -2.69 0.27
C SER A 273 14.65 -1.58 -0.39
N SER A 274 15.34 -1.89 -1.50
CA SER A 274 16.11 -0.95 -2.33
C SER A 274 15.35 -0.48 -3.58
N TRP A 275 14.02 -0.69 -3.63
CA TRP A 275 13.14 -0.34 -4.75
C TRP A 275 13.21 1.15 -5.12
N SER A 276 14.11 1.49 -6.04
CA SER A 276 14.40 2.89 -6.41
C SER A 276 15.15 2.98 -7.74
N GLY A 277 14.97 4.10 -8.45
CA GLY A 277 15.66 4.39 -9.70
C GLY A 277 15.16 3.59 -10.90
N GLY A 278 15.69 3.87 -12.10
CA GLY A 278 15.20 3.25 -13.33
C GLY A 278 13.72 3.56 -13.58
N ASP A 279 12.93 2.53 -13.84
CA ASP A 279 11.47 2.59 -14.01
C ASP A 279 10.72 2.12 -12.74
N SER A 280 11.39 2.04 -11.59
CA SER A 280 10.84 1.45 -10.36
C SER A 280 9.56 2.15 -9.88
N GLY A 281 9.43 3.47 -10.11
CA GLY A 281 8.21 4.21 -9.78
C GLY A 281 7.01 3.67 -10.54
N ALA A 282 7.03 3.73 -11.87
CA ALA A 282 5.94 3.24 -12.72
C ALA A 282 5.67 1.73 -12.53
N MET A 283 6.71 0.92 -12.31
CA MET A 283 6.54 -0.50 -12.02
C MET A 283 5.91 -0.76 -10.65
N GLY A 284 6.20 0.08 -9.65
CA GLY A 284 5.60 0.00 -8.31
C GLY A 284 4.10 0.27 -8.36
N GLU A 285 3.71 1.36 -9.02
CA GLU A 285 2.31 1.72 -9.26
C GLU A 285 1.57 0.64 -10.07
N GLY A 286 2.17 0.22 -11.19
CA GLY A 286 1.56 -0.78 -12.04
C GLY A 286 1.45 -2.17 -11.40
N PHE A 287 2.33 -2.50 -10.45
CA PHE A 287 2.20 -3.72 -9.65
C PHE A 287 1.02 -3.62 -8.67
N GLY A 288 0.84 -2.48 -8.01
CA GLY A 288 -0.33 -2.22 -7.16
C GLY A 288 -1.64 -2.35 -7.96
N ASP A 289 -1.72 -1.73 -9.14
CA ASP A 289 -2.84 -1.85 -10.07
C ASP A 289 -3.12 -3.32 -10.46
N TYR A 290 -2.06 -4.06 -10.83
CA TYR A 290 -2.18 -5.47 -11.18
C TYR A 290 -2.71 -6.29 -10.00
N TRP A 291 -2.16 -6.08 -8.81
CA TRP A 291 -2.52 -6.85 -7.62
C TRP A 291 -4.01 -6.64 -7.27
N ALA A 292 -4.45 -5.38 -7.27
CA ALA A 292 -5.85 -4.98 -7.13
C ALA A 292 -6.76 -5.62 -8.20
N ALA A 293 -6.46 -5.36 -9.47
CA ALA A 293 -7.28 -5.84 -10.59
C ALA A 293 -7.36 -7.38 -10.65
N SER A 294 -6.25 -8.09 -10.34
CA SER A 294 -6.22 -9.56 -10.30
C SER A 294 -7.12 -10.12 -9.19
N TYR A 295 -7.22 -9.42 -8.06
CA TYR A 295 -8.14 -9.76 -6.99
C TYR A 295 -9.60 -9.58 -7.44
N SER A 296 -9.94 -8.39 -7.94
CA SER A 296 -11.29 -8.09 -8.45
C SER A 296 -11.70 -9.09 -9.54
N TYR A 297 -10.80 -9.42 -10.47
CA TYR A 297 -10.99 -10.45 -11.50
C TYR A 297 -11.11 -11.89 -10.97
N SER A 298 -10.65 -12.17 -9.75
CA SER A 298 -10.85 -13.48 -9.12
C SER A 298 -12.29 -13.67 -8.63
N THR A 299 -13.03 -12.58 -8.42
CA THR A 299 -14.43 -12.64 -8.00
C THR A 299 -15.37 -12.95 -9.17
N PRO A 300 -16.50 -13.64 -8.96
CA PRO A 300 -17.44 -13.95 -10.04
C PRO A 300 -17.96 -12.72 -10.79
N LYS A 301 -18.16 -11.61 -10.08
CA LYS A 301 -18.69 -10.36 -10.66
C LYS A 301 -17.63 -9.55 -11.38
N GLY A 302 -16.43 -9.43 -10.82
CA GLY A 302 -15.31 -8.72 -11.45
C GLY A 302 -14.81 -9.38 -12.74
N ARG A 303 -15.08 -10.67 -12.97
CA ARG A 303 -14.86 -11.31 -14.29
C ARG A 303 -15.76 -10.80 -15.41
N THR A 304 -16.82 -10.08 -15.10
CA THR A 304 -17.86 -9.70 -16.08
C THR A 304 -18.22 -8.22 -16.08
N PHE A 305 -17.98 -7.51 -14.98
CA PHE A 305 -18.27 -6.09 -14.84
C PHE A 305 -16.98 -5.28 -14.90
N GLN A 306 -16.89 -4.33 -15.82
CA GLN A 306 -15.76 -3.40 -15.98
C GLN A 306 -14.37 -4.06 -15.84
N VAL A 307 -14.22 -5.25 -16.44
CA VAL A 307 -13.07 -6.17 -16.29
C VAL A 307 -11.70 -5.51 -16.42
N ASP A 308 -11.59 -4.52 -17.30
CA ASP A 308 -10.34 -3.83 -17.63
C ASP A 308 -10.18 -2.48 -16.90
N ARG A 309 -10.87 -2.29 -15.78
CA ARG A 309 -10.80 -1.07 -14.96
C ARG A 309 -10.44 -1.42 -13.53
N VAL A 310 -9.58 -0.60 -12.95
CA VAL A 310 -9.25 -0.59 -11.52
C VAL A 310 -9.75 0.73 -10.92
N TYR A 311 -10.15 0.72 -9.65
CA TYR A 311 -10.72 1.87 -8.91
C TYR A 311 -12.06 2.33 -9.46
N ASN A 312 -12.90 1.41 -9.93
CA ASN A 312 -14.15 1.77 -10.58
C ASN A 312 -15.15 2.46 -9.64
N TRP A 313 -15.10 2.16 -8.33
CA TRP A 313 -15.88 2.81 -7.31
C TRP A 313 -15.19 4.08 -6.83
N ASP A 314 -13.96 3.97 -6.35
CA ASP A 314 -13.17 5.09 -5.81
C ASP A 314 -13.07 6.25 -6.81
N ALA A 315 -12.72 5.96 -8.07
CA ALA A 315 -12.60 7.00 -9.08
C ALA A 315 -13.89 7.78 -9.31
N GLY A 316 -15.04 7.12 -9.12
CA GLY A 316 -16.35 7.73 -9.16
C GLY A 316 -16.52 8.70 -10.31
N ASN A 317 -16.73 9.98 -9.95
CA ASN A 317 -16.74 11.12 -10.89
C ASN A 317 -15.58 12.10 -10.64
N CYS A 318 -14.60 11.72 -9.83
CA CYS A 318 -13.54 12.61 -9.35
C CYS A 318 -12.26 12.49 -10.16
N TRP A 319 -11.97 11.28 -10.65
CA TRP A 319 -10.89 11.04 -11.59
C TRP A 319 -11.25 9.91 -12.55
N ALA A 320 -10.38 9.62 -13.52
CA ALA A 320 -10.71 8.69 -14.60
C ALA A 320 -10.63 7.21 -14.17
N GLY A 321 -10.00 6.90 -13.05
CA GLY A 321 -9.48 5.57 -12.78
C GLY A 321 -8.25 5.27 -13.65
N ARG A 322 -7.79 4.02 -13.62
CA ARG A 322 -6.81 3.49 -14.58
C ARG A 322 -7.40 2.33 -15.37
N GLY A 323 -6.96 2.21 -16.62
CA GLY A 323 -7.31 1.09 -17.47
C GLY A 323 -6.24 0.00 -17.39
N MET A 324 -6.67 -1.24 -17.44
CA MET A 324 -5.79 -2.41 -17.53
C MET A 324 -5.59 -2.87 -18.99
N ASP A 325 -6.04 -2.05 -19.95
CA ASP A 325 -6.15 -2.34 -21.39
C ASP A 325 -5.43 -1.32 -22.28
N ALA A 326 -4.37 -0.67 -21.79
CA ALA A 326 -3.61 0.29 -22.57
C ALA A 326 -2.75 -0.38 -23.67
N THR A 327 -3.33 -1.28 -24.46
CA THR A 327 -2.65 -2.16 -25.44
C THR A 327 -2.05 -1.42 -26.63
N SER A 328 -2.40 -0.14 -26.82
CA SER A 328 -1.77 0.75 -27.81
C SER A 328 -0.51 1.45 -27.28
N SER A 329 -0.25 1.39 -25.98
CA SER A 329 0.93 1.98 -25.34
C SER A 329 2.12 1.02 -25.45
N MET A 330 3.28 1.56 -25.80
CA MET A 330 4.50 0.79 -26.04
C MET A 330 5.64 1.31 -25.17
N TYR A 331 6.27 0.42 -24.42
CA TYR A 331 7.44 0.74 -23.62
C TYR A 331 8.65 1.09 -24.50
N ASN A 332 9.32 2.20 -24.20
CA ASN A 332 10.58 2.60 -24.85
C ASN A 332 11.74 2.51 -23.86
N HIS A 333 12.63 1.53 -24.04
CA HIS A 333 13.76 1.29 -23.13
C HIS A 333 14.79 2.43 -23.06
N SER A 334 14.83 3.31 -24.08
CA SER A 334 15.68 4.50 -24.07
C SER A 334 15.12 5.65 -23.22
N THR A 335 13.89 5.52 -22.74
CA THR A 335 13.21 6.47 -21.86
C THR A 335 13.24 5.96 -20.41
N SER A 336 13.03 6.85 -19.45
CA SER A 336 12.80 6.50 -18.04
C SER A 336 11.38 6.91 -17.66
N TYR A 337 10.71 6.05 -16.89
CA TYR A 337 9.31 6.23 -16.51
C TYR A 337 9.17 6.32 -14.99
N SER A 338 8.91 7.53 -14.49
CA SER A 338 8.50 7.76 -13.09
C SER A 338 7.04 7.37 -12.87
N ALA A 339 6.64 7.20 -11.61
CA ALA A 339 5.24 7.01 -11.23
C ALA A 339 4.35 8.15 -11.79
N HIS A 340 3.11 7.83 -12.17
CA HIS A 340 2.04 8.76 -12.55
C HIS A 340 2.39 9.76 -13.65
N SER A 341 3.35 9.40 -14.51
CA SER A 341 3.85 10.30 -15.54
C SER A 341 3.03 10.11 -16.80
N SER A 342 2.45 11.19 -17.32
CA SER A 342 1.63 11.12 -18.52
C SER A 342 2.44 10.65 -19.73
N ILE A 343 1.89 9.67 -20.44
CA ILE A 343 2.42 9.14 -21.70
C ILE A 343 1.42 9.38 -22.83
N SER A 344 1.84 9.06 -24.06
CA SER A 344 0.99 9.22 -25.25
C SER A 344 -0.33 8.45 -25.12
N GLY A 345 -1.41 9.02 -25.65
CA GLY A 345 -2.73 8.39 -25.64
C GLY A 345 -3.58 8.67 -24.40
N GLY A 346 -3.18 9.66 -23.58
CA GLY A 346 -3.91 10.01 -22.35
C GLY A 346 -3.78 8.96 -21.25
N ARG A 347 -2.67 8.22 -21.27
CA ARG A 347 -2.36 7.13 -20.35
C ARG A 347 -1.28 7.56 -19.36
N GLN A 348 -1.08 6.79 -18.32
CA GLN A 348 0.00 6.94 -17.35
C GLN A 348 1.11 5.91 -17.59
N SER A 349 2.32 6.24 -17.17
CA SER A 349 3.48 5.35 -17.17
C SER A 349 3.22 4.03 -16.43
N ASP A 350 2.41 4.08 -15.37
CA ASP A 350 1.99 2.94 -14.55
C ASP A 350 1.31 1.85 -15.41
N GLU A 351 0.52 2.28 -16.41
CA GLU A 351 -0.21 1.41 -17.33
C GLU A 351 0.70 0.63 -18.29
N LEU A 352 1.94 1.08 -18.51
CA LEU A 352 2.94 0.32 -19.28
C LEU A 352 3.37 -0.96 -18.55
N TRP A 353 3.15 -1.03 -17.23
CA TRP A 353 3.47 -2.20 -16.42
C TRP A 353 2.23 -3.01 -16.04
N SER A 354 1.15 -2.35 -15.59
CA SER A 354 -0.07 -3.04 -15.15
C SER A 354 -0.80 -3.73 -16.31
N THR A 355 -0.90 -3.09 -17.48
CA THR A 355 -1.59 -3.64 -18.65
C THR A 355 -1.02 -4.99 -19.09
N PRO A 356 0.28 -5.13 -19.42
CA PRO A 356 0.80 -6.42 -19.89
C PRO A 356 0.68 -7.53 -18.84
N LEU A 357 0.86 -7.23 -17.54
CA LEU A 357 0.66 -8.21 -16.47
C LEU A 357 -0.78 -8.71 -16.42
N PHE A 358 -1.75 -7.80 -16.44
CA PHE A 358 -3.16 -8.15 -16.34
C PHE A 358 -3.70 -8.83 -17.62
N GLN A 359 -3.29 -8.39 -18.81
CA GLN A 359 -3.67 -9.06 -20.05
C GLN A 359 -3.08 -10.48 -20.13
N ALA A 360 -1.84 -10.69 -19.65
CA ALA A 360 -1.26 -12.03 -19.53
C ALA A 360 -2.03 -12.89 -18.52
N HIS A 361 -2.40 -12.33 -17.37
CA HIS A 361 -3.22 -13.00 -16.37
C HIS A 361 -4.55 -13.49 -16.95
N LYS A 362 -5.30 -12.61 -17.63
CA LYS A 362 -6.56 -13.00 -18.28
C LYS A 362 -6.35 -14.07 -19.35
N ALA A 363 -5.29 -13.96 -20.16
CA ALA A 363 -4.99 -14.93 -21.20
C ALA A 363 -4.68 -16.32 -20.61
N LEU A 364 -3.93 -16.38 -19.50
CA LEU A 364 -3.62 -17.62 -18.80
C LEU A 364 -4.86 -18.22 -18.13
N ILE A 365 -5.67 -17.41 -17.44
CA ILE A 365 -6.95 -17.88 -16.87
C ILE A 365 -7.87 -18.46 -17.96
N ALA A 366 -7.89 -17.88 -19.16
CA ALA A 366 -8.64 -18.42 -20.30
C ALA A 366 -8.09 -19.75 -20.84
N LEU A 367 -6.87 -20.14 -20.45
CA LEU A 367 -6.24 -21.44 -20.71
C LEU A 367 -6.36 -22.39 -19.51
N ASP A 368 -7.29 -22.12 -18.58
CA ASP A 368 -7.52 -22.89 -17.34
C ASP A 368 -6.30 -22.94 -16.41
N VAL A 369 -5.39 -21.99 -16.53
CA VAL A 369 -4.30 -21.80 -15.57
C VAL A 369 -4.88 -21.25 -14.26
N PRO A 370 -4.56 -21.85 -13.10
CA PRO A 370 -4.95 -21.31 -11.81
C PRO A 370 -4.32 -19.95 -11.53
N ARG A 371 -5.09 -19.03 -10.93
CA ARG A 371 -4.60 -17.71 -10.51
C ARG A 371 -3.34 -17.84 -9.64
N GLU A 372 -3.33 -18.85 -8.78
CA GLU A 372 -2.26 -19.17 -7.85
C GLU A 372 -0.92 -19.38 -8.57
N GLU A 373 -0.91 -20.02 -9.74
CA GLU A 373 0.31 -20.23 -10.51
C GLU A 373 0.85 -18.90 -11.06
N ILE A 374 -0.06 -18.07 -11.61
CA ILE A 374 0.26 -16.77 -12.20
C ILE A 374 0.83 -15.81 -11.14
N ASP A 375 0.13 -15.66 -10.02
CA ASP A 375 0.54 -14.76 -8.93
C ASP A 375 1.83 -15.27 -8.27
N THR A 376 2.03 -16.59 -8.19
CA THR A 376 3.31 -17.16 -7.72
C THR A 376 4.47 -16.75 -8.64
N ILE A 377 4.29 -16.79 -9.97
CA ILE A 377 5.32 -16.34 -10.92
C ILE A 377 5.63 -14.85 -10.71
N VAL A 378 4.59 -14.02 -10.62
CA VAL A 378 4.75 -12.56 -10.48
C VAL A 378 5.45 -12.18 -9.18
N LEU A 379 5.15 -12.86 -8.07
CA LEU A 379 5.80 -12.63 -6.78
C LEU A 379 7.24 -13.17 -6.76
N GLU A 380 7.44 -14.42 -7.21
CA GLU A 380 8.75 -15.06 -7.24
C GLU A 380 9.75 -14.29 -8.13
N ALA A 381 9.28 -13.73 -9.25
CA ALA A 381 10.12 -12.99 -10.19
C ALA A 381 10.70 -11.68 -9.63
N GLN A 382 10.16 -11.17 -8.51
CA GLN A 382 10.65 -9.95 -7.86
C GLN A 382 11.90 -10.20 -7.00
N PHE A 383 12.15 -11.44 -6.58
CA PHE A 383 13.30 -11.76 -5.72
C PHE A 383 14.64 -11.63 -6.46
N GLY A 384 15.66 -11.19 -5.73
CA GLY A 384 17.03 -11.09 -6.25
C GLY A 384 17.30 -9.89 -7.15
N LEU A 385 16.31 -9.01 -7.33
CA LEU A 385 16.46 -7.78 -8.09
C LEU A 385 16.94 -6.62 -7.20
N GLY A 386 17.80 -5.75 -7.75
CA GLY A 386 18.38 -4.60 -7.05
C GLY A 386 17.63 -3.30 -7.31
N SER A 387 18.33 -2.16 -7.25
CA SER A 387 17.83 -0.86 -7.68
C SER A 387 18.09 -0.62 -9.18
N MET A 388 17.59 0.50 -9.71
CA MET A 388 17.79 0.94 -11.11
C MET A 388 17.17 0.02 -12.17
N LEU A 389 16.20 -0.82 -11.78
CA LEU A 389 15.51 -1.75 -12.67
C LEU A 389 14.69 -1.02 -13.72
N LYS A 390 14.70 -1.53 -14.94
CA LYS A 390 13.79 -1.14 -16.00
C LYS A 390 12.74 -2.21 -16.24
N MET A 391 11.60 -1.83 -16.83
CA MET A 391 10.49 -2.75 -17.12
C MET A 391 10.94 -4.00 -17.92
N ARG A 392 11.90 -3.83 -18.83
CA ARG A 392 12.48 -4.96 -19.58
C ARG A 392 13.16 -5.99 -18.68
N ASP A 393 13.91 -5.55 -17.67
CA ASP A 393 14.66 -6.44 -16.78
C ASP A 393 13.69 -7.30 -15.96
N MET A 394 12.66 -6.67 -15.41
CA MET A 394 11.61 -7.34 -14.66
C MET A 394 10.77 -8.27 -15.54
N ALA A 395 10.44 -7.87 -16.77
CA ALA A 395 9.71 -8.72 -17.70
C ALA A 395 10.49 -9.99 -18.07
N GLN A 396 11.82 -9.86 -18.24
CA GLN A 396 12.69 -11.02 -18.46
C GLN A 396 12.72 -11.94 -17.23
N SER A 397 12.81 -11.38 -16.02
CA SER A 397 12.73 -12.14 -14.77
C SER A 397 11.43 -12.95 -14.64
N ILE A 398 10.30 -12.35 -15.02
CA ILE A 398 8.98 -13.02 -15.01
C ILE A 398 8.96 -14.21 -15.98
N VAL A 399 9.41 -14.02 -17.21
CA VAL A 399 9.46 -15.10 -18.22
C VAL A 399 10.41 -16.23 -17.80
N ASP A 400 11.59 -15.89 -17.27
CA ASP A 400 12.55 -16.88 -16.79
C ASP A 400 12.05 -17.64 -15.56
N THR A 401 11.32 -16.95 -14.68
CA THR A 401 10.64 -17.57 -13.53
C THR A 401 9.50 -18.49 -13.97
N ALA A 402 8.69 -18.08 -14.94
CA ALA A 402 7.64 -18.92 -15.52
C ALA A 402 8.22 -20.22 -16.10
N ARG A 403 9.30 -20.13 -16.90
CA ARG A 403 10.00 -21.29 -17.47
C ARG A 403 10.61 -22.20 -16.41
N ARG A 404 11.10 -21.63 -15.32
CA ARG A 404 11.71 -22.39 -14.21
C ARG A 404 10.66 -23.14 -13.40
N LEU A 405 9.55 -22.48 -13.05
CA LEU A 405 8.50 -23.07 -12.21
C LEU A 405 7.58 -23.99 -13.00
N TYR A 406 7.27 -23.64 -14.25
CA TYR A 406 6.29 -24.32 -15.11
C TYR A 406 6.84 -24.57 -16.52
N PRO A 407 7.92 -25.37 -16.68
CA PRO A 407 8.63 -25.53 -17.96
C PRO A 407 7.78 -26.06 -19.12
N GLU A 408 6.73 -26.83 -18.82
CA GLU A 408 5.80 -27.40 -19.80
C GLU A 408 4.44 -26.68 -19.82
N GLY A 409 4.29 -25.62 -19.03
CA GLY A 409 3.05 -24.87 -18.87
C GLY A 409 2.87 -23.78 -19.93
N PRO A 410 1.63 -23.29 -20.15
CA PRO A 410 1.35 -22.22 -21.10
C PRO A 410 1.93 -20.84 -20.70
N HIS A 411 2.57 -20.74 -19.53
CA HIS A 411 3.23 -19.55 -19.00
C HIS A 411 4.58 -19.21 -19.65
N ALA A 412 5.23 -20.20 -20.29
CA ALA A 412 6.67 -20.23 -20.58
C ALA A 412 7.08 -19.81 -22.00
#